data_AF-A0A6L7LF83-F1
#
_entry.id   AF-A0A6L7LF83-F1
#
_cell.length_a   1.000
_cell.length_b   1.000
_cell.length_c   1.000
_cell.angle_alpha   90.00
_cell.angle_beta   90.00
_cell.angle_gamma   90.00
#
_symmetry.space_group_name_H-M   'P 1'
#
loop_
_entity.id
_entity.type
_entity.pdbx_description
1 polymer ?
#
loop_
_entity_poly.entity_id
_entity_poly.type
_entity_poly.pdbx_seq_one_letter_code
_entity_poly.pdbx_strand_id
1 'polypeptide(L)'
;MSTINNPDFARFGEKLRTLRIRRNLTLTQLSEQLGYKAHGYLSEIESGKKTPTAALALKVSRLFRVSTDALLKDELELPLCDEEGSLVIQ
;
A
#
# COMPACT_ATOMS: atom_id res chain seq x y z
N MET A 1 16.99 -21.92 -12.46
CA MET A 1 16.74 -20.55 -11.97
C MET A 1 15.24 -20.39 -11.74
N SER A 2 14.78 -20.32 -10.49
CA SER A 2 13.43 -19.86 -10.19
C SER A 2 13.51 -18.91 -9.01
N THR A 3 12.95 -17.73 -9.19
CA THR A 3 13.07 -16.54 -8.38
C THR A 3 12.65 -16.80 -6.94
N ILE A 4 13.47 -16.33 -5.99
CA ILE A 4 13.10 -16.20 -4.58
C ILE A 4 12.01 -15.11 -4.52
N ASN A 5 10.76 -15.48 -4.82
CA ASN A 5 9.61 -14.62 -4.58
C ASN A 5 9.39 -14.65 -3.07
N ASN A 6 9.85 -13.61 -2.37
CA ASN A 6 9.53 -13.43 -0.97
C ASN A 6 8.04 -13.08 -0.87
N PRO A 7 7.16 -14.01 -0.42
CA PRO A 7 5.70 -13.84 -0.48
C PRO A 7 5.21 -12.63 0.30
N ASP A 8 5.93 -12.24 1.37
CA ASP A 8 5.58 -11.15 2.28
C ASP A 8 5.37 -9.79 1.59
N PHE A 9 6.05 -9.52 0.47
CA PHE A 9 5.99 -8.21 -0.18
C PHE A 9 4.91 -8.12 -1.26
N ALA A 10 4.45 -9.26 -1.78
CA ALA A 10 3.34 -9.28 -2.74
C ALA A 10 2.04 -8.80 -2.07
N ARG A 11 1.79 -9.25 -0.83
CA ARG A 11 0.61 -8.82 -0.05
C ARG A 11 0.61 -7.34 0.27
N PHE A 12 1.76 -6.73 0.57
CA PHE A 12 1.83 -5.27 0.75
C PHE A 12 1.37 -4.53 -0.51
N GLY A 13 1.82 -4.96 -1.69
CA GLY A 13 1.43 -4.36 -2.97
C GLY A 13 -0.07 -4.42 -3.22
N GLU A 14 -0.69 -5.57 -2.94
CA GLU A 14 -2.15 -5.77 -3.04
C GLU A 14 -2.93 -4.86 -2.08
N LYS A 15 -2.47 -4.75 -0.84
CA LYS A 15 -3.06 -3.85 0.17
C LYS A 15 -2.96 -2.39 -0.25
N LEU A 16 -1.80 -1.96 -0.74
CA LEU A 16 -1.60 -0.61 -1.25
C LEU A 16 -2.56 -0.30 -2.41
N ARG A 17 -2.68 -1.23 -3.36
CA ARG A 17 -3.62 -1.12 -4.49
C ARG A 17 -5.06 -0.99 -4.00
N THR A 18 -5.45 -1.79 -3.01
CA THR A 18 -6.79 -1.77 -2.43
C THR A 18 -7.10 -0.40 -1.81
N LEU A 19 -6.19 0.12 -0.98
CA LEU A 19 -6.33 1.46 -0.38
C LEU A 19 -6.42 2.56 -1.45
N ARG A 20 -5.59 2.47 -2.49
CA ARG A 20 -5.60 3.42 -3.61
C ARG A 20 -6.95 3.43 -4.33
N ILE A 21 -7.50 2.26 -4.66
CA ILE A 21 -8.79 2.14 -5.37
C ILE A 21 -9.94 2.59 -4.48
N ARG A 22 -9.95 2.23 -3.18
CA ARG A 22 -10.97 2.68 -2.22
C ARG A 22 -11.05 4.20 -2.09
N ARG A 23 -9.92 4.90 -2.28
CA ARG A 23 -9.85 6.38 -2.30
C ARG A 23 -9.97 6.98 -3.70
N ASN A 24 -10.30 6.17 -4.71
CA ASN A 24 -10.44 6.56 -6.11
C ASN A 24 -9.23 7.33 -6.67
N LEU A 25 -8.01 6.91 -6.28
CA LEU A 25 -6.76 7.55 -6.69
C LEU A 25 -6.13 6.83 -7.89
N THR A 26 -5.61 7.61 -8.83
CA THR A 26 -4.66 7.12 -9.83
C THR A 26 -3.29 6.87 -9.19
N LEU A 27 -2.44 6.06 -9.85
CA LEU A 27 -1.05 5.86 -9.40
C LEU A 27 -0.26 7.18 -9.35
N THR A 28 -0.52 8.10 -10.29
CA THR A 28 0.09 9.43 -10.32
C THR A 28 -0.32 10.25 -9.09
N GLN A 29 -1.62 10.36 -8.80
CA GLN A 29 -2.10 11.10 -7.62
C GLN A 29 -1.56 10.51 -6.32
N LEU A 30 -1.52 9.17 -6.19
CA LEU A 30 -0.93 8.54 -5.01
C LEU A 30 0.57 8.85 -4.90
N SER A 31 1.30 8.83 -6.01
CA SER A 31 2.73 9.15 -6.02
C SER A 31 3.00 10.58 -5.57
N GLU A 32 2.20 11.54 -6.03
CA GLU A 32 2.28 12.94 -5.63
C GLU A 32 1.98 13.11 -4.13
N GLN A 33 0.92 12.47 -3.62
CA GLN A 33 0.58 12.51 -2.19
C GLN A 33 1.67 11.89 -1.29
N LEU A 34 2.39 10.89 -1.79
CA LEU A 34 3.52 10.27 -1.09
C LEU A 34 4.85 11.02 -1.31
N GLY A 35 4.84 12.11 -2.09
CA GLY A 35 6.02 12.94 -2.37
C GLY A 35 7.03 12.30 -3.34
N TYR A 36 6.57 11.44 -4.24
CA TYR A 36 7.38 10.86 -5.31
C TYR A 36 7.18 11.62 -6.62
N LYS A 37 8.27 11.79 -7.38
CA LYS A 37 8.24 12.51 -8.67
C LYS A 37 7.62 11.69 -9.81
N ALA A 38 7.55 10.38 -9.68
CA ALA A 38 7.04 9.47 -10.71
C ALA A 38 6.31 8.28 -10.07
N HIS A 39 5.29 7.79 -10.77
CA HIS A 39 4.43 6.71 -10.31
C HIS A 39 4.98 5.30 -10.58
N GLY A 40 6.02 5.18 -11.42
CA GLY A 40 6.60 3.88 -11.80
C GLY A 40 7.05 3.06 -10.60
N TYR A 41 7.64 3.72 -9.58
CA TYR A 41 8.02 3.06 -8.33
C TYR A 41 6.82 2.38 -7.66
N LEU A 42 5.69 3.08 -7.51
CA LEU A 42 4.49 2.51 -6.91
C LEU A 42 3.87 1.41 -7.77
N SER A 43 3.97 1.50 -9.09
CA SER A 43 3.53 0.42 -9.98
C SER A 43 4.32 -0.86 -9.77
N GLU A 44 5.63 -0.78 -9.54
CA GLU A 44 6.46 -1.94 -9.21
C GLU A 44 6.12 -2.53 -7.84
N ILE A 45 5.80 -1.68 -6.86
CA ILE A 45 5.34 -2.10 -5.53
C ILE A 45 3.98 -2.83 -5.64
N GLU A 46 2.98 -2.24 -6.29
CA GLU A 46 1.64 -2.85 -6.43
C GLU A 46 1.65 -4.16 -7.22
N SER A 47 2.65 -4.37 -8.07
CA SER A 47 2.81 -5.61 -8.83
C SER A 47 3.72 -6.64 -8.15
N GLY A 48 4.20 -6.36 -6.93
CA GLY A 48 5.11 -7.23 -6.19
C GLY A 48 6.51 -7.37 -6.82
N LYS A 49 6.81 -6.58 -7.87
CA LYS A 49 8.12 -6.59 -8.53
C LYS A 49 9.22 -6.00 -7.66
N LYS A 50 8.84 -5.14 -6.71
CA LYS A 50 9.78 -4.46 -5.82
C LYS A 50 9.30 -4.48 -4.38
N THR A 51 10.26 -4.65 -3.48
CA THR A 51 10.03 -4.62 -2.04
C THR A 51 9.76 -3.18 -1.57
N PRO A 52 8.71 -2.95 -0.76
CA PRO A 52 8.46 -1.64 -0.15
C PRO A 52 9.57 -1.30 0.85
N THR A 53 9.95 -0.02 0.90
CA THR A 53 10.83 0.47 1.97
C THR A 53 10.03 0.72 3.24
N ALA A 54 10.67 0.67 4.41
CA ALA A 54 10.03 1.06 5.67
C ALA A 54 9.48 2.50 5.62
N ALA A 55 10.20 3.40 4.93
CA ALA A 55 9.75 4.76 4.70
C ALA A 55 8.45 4.83 3.87
N LEU A 56 8.31 4.00 2.84
CA LEU A 56 7.07 3.89 2.07
C LEU A 56 5.92 3.38 2.95
N ALA A 57 6.14 2.31 3.70
CA ALA A 57 5.12 1.74 4.60
C ALA A 57 4.62 2.79 5.61
N LEU A 58 5.51 3.59 6.20
CA LEU A 58 5.15 4.68 7.11
C LEU A 58 4.35 5.78 6.42
N LYS A 59 4.73 6.18 5.20
CA LYS A 59 3.98 7.20 4.44
C LYS A 59 2.57 6.72 4.10
N VAL A 60 2.44 5.47 3.65
CA VAL A 60 1.15 4.84 3.33
C VAL A 60 0.27 4.73 4.58
N SER A 61 0.83 4.24 5.69
CA SER A 61 0.16 4.17 6.99
C SER A 61 -0.43 5.52 7.40
N ARG A 62 0.35 6.61 7.29
CA ARG A 62 -0.12 7.96 7.63
C ARG A 62 -1.16 8.49 6.67
N LEU A 63 -0.97 8.30 5.36
CA LEU A 63 -1.88 8.80 4.33
C LEU A 63 -3.27 8.16 4.43
N PHE A 64 -3.31 6.85 4.64
CA PHE A 64 -4.54 6.08 4.73
C PHE A 64 -5.02 5.88 6.17
N ARG A 65 -4.29 6.37 7.19
CA ARG A 65 -4.63 6.20 8.61
C ARG A 65 -4.82 4.73 9.00
N VAL A 66 -3.95 3.85 8.49
CA VAL A 66 -3.90 2.42 8.83
C VAL A 66 -2.61 2.11 9.59
N SER A 67 -2.59 1.05 10.40
CA SER A 67 -1.36 0.63 11.08
C SER A 67 -0.34 0.05 10.09
N THR A 68 0.95 0.19 10.40
CA THR A 68 2.01 -0.49 9.63
C THR A 68 1.89 -2.01 9.74
N ASP A 69 1.40 -2.53 10.87
CA ASP A 69 1.08 -3.95 11.04
C ASP A 69 0.06 -4.42 10.00
N ALA A 70 -1.04 -3.70 9.80
CA ALA A 70 -2.04 -4.06 8.80
C ALA A 70 -1.46 -4.07 7.38
N LEU A 71 -0.45 -3.24 7.10
CA LEU A 71 0.22 -3.20 5.80
C LEU A 71 1.26 -4.32 5.61
N LEU A 72 2.04 -4.62 6.65
CA LEU A 72 3.23 -5.47 6.58
C LEU A 72 2.99 -6.93 7.02
N LYS A 73 2.02 -7.19 7.89
CA LYS A 73 1.69 -8.54 8.34
C LYS A 73 0.64 -9.14 7.42
N ASP A 74 1.00 -10.22 6.78
CA ASP A 74 0.12 -10.91 5.83
C ASP A 74 -1.15 -11.41 6.50
N GLU A 75 -1.08 -11.86 7.74
CA GLU A 75 -2.22 -12.40 8.50
C GLU A 75 -3.29 -11.35 8.83
N LEU A 76 -2.94 -10.06 8.78
CA LEU A 76 -3.84 -8.96 9.10
C LEU A 76 -4.51 -8.42 7.84
N GLU A 77 -5.81 -8.20 7.93
CA GLU A 77 -6.59 -7.57 6.86
C GLU A 77 -6.63 -6.05 7.03
N LEU A 78 -6.86 -5.33 5.93
CA LEU A 78 -7.06 -3.88 5.99
C LEU A 78 -8.38 -3.58 6.70
N PRO A 79 -8.44 -2.54 7.56
CA PRO A 79 -9.69 -2.13 8.16
C PRO A 79 -10.72 -1.79 7.07
N LEU A 80 -11.99 -2.06 7.37
CA LEU A 80 -13.09 -1.68 6.50
C LEU A 80 -13.19 -0.16 6.48
N CYS A 81 -13.35 0.44 5.31
CA CYS A 81 -13.73 1.85 5.24
C CYS A 81 -15.17 1.97 5.72
N ASP A 82 -15.47 2.98 6.54
CA ASP A 82 -16.85 3.32 6.88
C ASP A 82 -17.59 3.95 5.66
N GLU A 83 -18.91 4.10 5.79
CA GLU A 83 -19.83 4.63 4.77
C GLU A 83 -19.48 6.07 4.31
N GLU A 84 -18.58 6.77 5.01
CA GLU A 84 -18.09 8.11 4.67
C GLU A 84 -16.70 8.10 3.99
N GLY A 85 -16.13 6.92 3.74
CA GLY A 85 -14.80 6.79 3.14
C GLY A 85 -13.65 7.11 4.11
N SER A 86 -13.95 7.22 5.40
CA SER A 86 -12.97 7.32 6.48
C SER A 86 -12.54 5.91 6.89
N LEU A 87 -11.24 5.76 7.17
CA LEU A 87 -10.69 4.49 7.66
C LEU A 87 -10.81 4.52 9.19
N VAL A 88 -11.72 3.70 9.72
CA VAL A 88 -11.87 3.49 11.17
C VAL A 88 -10.82 2.50 11.65
N ILE A 89 -10.05 2.90 12.66
CA ILE A 89 -9.11 2.00 13.35
C ILE A 89 -9.94 1.29 14.43
N GLN A 90 -10.08 -0.04 14.35
CA GLN A 90 -10.62 -0.85 15.44
C GLN A 90 -9.64 -0.89 16.62
#